data_AF-A0A7J9VFT3-F1
#
_entry.id   AF-A0A7J9VFT3-F1
#
_cell.length_a   1.000
_cell.length_b   1.000
_cell.length_c   1.000
_cell.angle_alpha   90.00
_cell.angle_beta   90.00
_cell.angle_gamma   90.00
#
_symmetry.space_group_name_H-M   'P 1'
#
loop_
_entity.id
_entity.type
_entity.pdbx_description
1 polymer ?
#
loop_
_entity_poly.entity_id
_entity_poly.type
_entity_poly.pdbx_seq_one_letter_code
_entity_poly.pdbx_strand_id
1 'polypeptide(L)' 'MRFLEKDWVHEPWIEGCVSARPPGLMTQYTDALSTPVGRIHWAGTETANVYGGYMKGR' A
#
# COMPACT_ATOMS: atom_id res chain seq x y z
N MET A 1 -25.29 23.02 -6.23
CA MET A 1 -24.20 22.05 -6.49
C MET A 1 -23.42 21.89 -5.20
N ARG A 2 -23.20 20.65 -4.74
CA ARG A 2 -22.51 20.37 -3.46
C ARG A 2 -21.14 19.76 -3.77
N PHE A 3 -20.11 20.29 -3.11
CA PHE A 3 -18.75 19.77 -3.15
C PHE A 3 -18.46 18.97 -1.87
N LEU A 4 -17.76 17.86 -2.01
CA LEU A 4 -17.32 16.99 -0.92
C LEU A 4 -15.90 16.54 -1.24
N GLU A 5 -15.01 16.71 -0.27
CA GLU A 5 -13.61 16.32 -0.35
C GLU A 5 -13.26 15.46 0.85
N LYS A 6 -12.30 14.56 0.66
CA LYS A 6 -11.69 13.78 1.73
C LYS A 6 -10.19 13.96 1.67
N ASP A 7 -9.64 14.50 2.75
CA ASP A 7 -8.21 14.49 2.98
C ASP A 7 -7.81 13.17 3.63
N TRP A 8 -7.01 12.39 2.91
CA TRP A 8 -6.53 11.07 3.35
C TRP A 8 -5.18 11.15 4.06
N VAL A 9 -4.46 12.27 3.95
CA VAL A 9 -3.12 12.45 4.53
C VAL A 9 -3.23 12.68 6.05
N HIS A 10 -4.36 13.23 6.51
CA HIS A 10 -4.62 13.50 7.92
C HIS A 10 -5.43 12.40 8.62
N GLU A 11 -5.60 11.24 8.01
CA GLU A 11 -6.26 10.10 8.65
C GLU A 11 -5.33 9.42 9.66
N PRO A 12 -5.75 9.15 10.91
CA PRO A 12 -4.85 8.69 11.96
C PRO A 12 -4.32 7.26 11.77
N TRP A 13 -4.90 6.50 10.85
CA TRP A 13 -4.60 5.06 10.65
C TRP A 13 -3.93 4.76 9.32
N ILE A 14 -3.80 5.75 8.44
CA ILE A 14 -3.18 5.61 7.12
C ILE A 14 -2.35 6.85 6.82
N GLU A 15 -1.28 6.70 6.06
CA GLU A 15 -0.37 7.81 5.72
C GLU A 15 -0.74 8.46 4.37
N GLY A 16 -1.96 8.21 3.85
CA GLY A 16 -2.42 8.69 2.55
C GLY A 16 -3.45 7.77 1.91
N CYS A 17 -3.70 7.97 0.61
CA CYS A 17 -4.73 7.22 -0.14
C CYS A 17 -4.16 5.98 -0.85
N VAL A 18 -3.11 6.17 -1.66
CA VAL A 18 -2.41 5.09 -2.36
C VAL A 18 -0.93 5.21 -2.04
N SER A 19 -0.33 4.11 -1.61
CA SER A 19 1.07 4.04 -1.22
C SER A 19 2.00 4.46 -2.37
N ALA A 20 2.69 5.59 -2.20
CA ALA A 20 3.72 6.04 -3.12
C ALA A 20 5.02 5.26 -2.86
N ARG A 21 5.68 4.82 -3.94
CA ARG A 21 6.96 4.10 -3.85
C ARG A 21 8.10 4.98 -4.35
N PRO A 22 9.08 5.34 -3.51
CA PRO A 22 10.20 6.15 -3.96
C PRO A 22 11.07 5.39 -4.97
N PRO A 23 11.84 6.11 -5.82
CA PRO A 23 12.77 5.48 -6.75
C PRO A 23 13.72 4.51 -6.05
N GLY A 24 13.93 3.35 -6.67
CA GLY A 24 14.84 2.32 -6.16
C GLY A 24 14.24 1.36 -5.12
N LEU A 25 13.10 1.69 -4.48
CA LEU A 25 12.51 0.84 -3.44
C LEU A 25 12.22 -0.58 -3.95
N MET A 26 11.55 -0.70 -5.10
CA MET A 26 11.16 -2.01 -5.65
C MET A 26 12.35 -2.85 -6.12
N THR A 27 13.45 -2.20 -6.54
CA THR A 27 14.62 -2.89 -7.08
C THR A 27 15.61 -3.28 -5.98
N GLN A 28 15.64 -2.52 -4.88
CA GLN A 28 16.48 -2.83 -3.71
C GLN A 28 15.80 -3.81 -2.76
N TYR A 29 14.47 -3.75 -2.65
CA TYR A 29 13.66 -4.55 -1.72
C TYR A 29 12.56 -5.29 -2.48
N THR A 30 12.95 -6.31 -3.23
CA THR A 30 12.07 -6.99 -4.20
C THR A 30 10.97 -7.83 -3.54
N ASP A 31 11.19 -8.36 -2.33
CA ASP A 31 10.30 -9.27 -1.62
C ASP A 31 9.92 -8.81 -0.19
N ALA A 32 10.55 -7.74 0.30
CA ALA A 32 10.41 -7.29 1.68
C ALA A 32 8.96 -6.96 2.09
N LEU A 33 8.10 -6.58 1.14
CA LEU A 33 6.69 -6.27 1.39
C LEU A 33 5.80 -7.51 1.56
N SER A 34 6.25 -8.71 1.18
CA SER A 34 5.44 -9.93 1.20
C SER A 34 6.09 -11.09 1.96
N THR A 35 7.41 -11.04 2.19
CA THR A 35 8.14 -12.08 2.93
C THR A 35 7.67 -12.17 4.40
N PRO A 36 7.12 -13.32 4.84
CA PRO A 36 6.62 -13.49 6.20
C PRO A 36 7.77 -13.54 7.23
N VAL A 37 7.46 -13.11 8.46
CA VAL A 37 8.39 -13.17 9.60
C VAL A 37 7.85 -14.17 10.63
N GLY A 38 8.40 -15.38 10.64
CA GLY A 38 7.91 -16.46 11.49
C GLY A 38 6.48 -16.86 11.14
N ARG A 39 5.54 -16.63 12.05
CA ARG A 39 4.09 -16.88 11.84
C ARG A 39 3.31 -15.63 11.40
N ILE A 40 3.99 -14.51 11.18
CA ILE A 40 3.38 -13.24 10.78
C ILE A 40 3.41 -13.14 9.26
N HIS A 41 2.23 -12.93 8.67
CA HIS A 41 2.04 -12.76 7.23
C HIS A 41 1.54 -11.34 6.94
N TRP A 42 2.03 -10.76 5.85
CA TRP A 42 1.64 -9.42 5.41
C TRP A 42 0.49 -9.50 4.41
N ALA A 43 -0.51 -8.66 4.62
CA ALA A 43 -1.66 -8.51 3.73
C ALA A 43 -1.89 -7.02 3.44
N GLY A 44 -2.59 -6.74 2.34
CA GLY A 44 -2.87 -5.39 1.89
C GLY A 44 -2.76 -5.30 0.37
N THR A 45 -3.29 -4.22 -0.21
CA THR A 45 -3.17 -4.02 -1.66
C THR A 45 -1.73 -3.69 -2.07
N GLU A 46 -0.92 -3.23 -1.12
CA GLU A 46 0.49 -2.89 -1.24
C GLU A 46 1.39 -4.12 -1.43
N THR A 47 0.94 -5.28 -0.94
CA THR A 47 1.69 -6.54 -1.02
C THR A 47 1.30 -7.36 -2.25
N ALA A 48 0.33 -6.90 -3.04
CA ALA A 48 -0.18 -7.62 -4.20
C ALA A 48 0.80 -7.55 -5.39
N ASN A 49 1.07 -8.70 -6.01
CA ASN A 49 1.95 -8.78 -7.19
C ASN A 49 1.24 -8.29 -8.45
N VAL A 50 -0.09 -8.28 -8.44
CA VAL A 50 -0.89 -7.76 -9.54
C VAL A 50 -2.01 -6.88 -9.00
N TYR A 51 -2.24 -5.74 -9.68
CA TYR A 51 -3.21 -4.72 -9.28
C TYR A 51 -2.93 -4.16 -7.88
N GLY A 52 -1.65 -3.97 -7.54
CA GLY A 52 -1.26 -3.33 -6.29
C GLY A 52 -1.81 -1.90 -6.18
N GLY A 53 -2.35 -1.54 -5.02
CA GLY A 53 -3.06 -0.28 -4.77
C GLY A 53 -4.53 -0.27 -5.23
N TYR A 54 -5.06 -1.39 -5.72
CA TYR A 54 -6.48 -1.54 -6.08
C TYR A 54 -7.17 -2.56 -5.18
N MET A 55 -8.48 -2.38 -5.00
CA MET A 55 -9.33 -3.31 -4.23
C MET A 55 -9.24 -4.78 -4.70
N LYS A 56 -8.85 -5.02 -5.95
CA LYS A 56 -8.75 -6.36 -6.53
C LYS A 56 -7.45 -7.10 -6.17
N GLY A 57 -6.48 -6.43 -5.54
CA GLY A 57 -5.11 -6.91 -5.30
C GLY A 57 -5.02 -8.43 -5.09
N ARG A 58 -4.16 -9.09 -5.88
CA ARG A 58 -3.93 -10.53 -5.87
C ARG A 58 -2.46 -10.87 -5.73
#